data_AF-A0A1Y5RNA1-F1
#
_entry.id   AF-A0A1Y5RNA1-F1
#
_cell.length_a   1.000
_cell.length_b   1.000
_cell.length_c   1.000
_cell.angle_alpha   90.00
_cell.angle_beta   90.00
_cell.angle_gamma   90.00
#
_symmetry.space_group_name_H-M   'P 1'
#
loop_
_entity.id
_entity.type
_entity.pdbx_description
1 polymer ?
#
loop_
_entity_poly.entity_id
_entity_poly.type
_entity_poly.pdbx_seq_one_letter_code
_entity_poly.pdbx_strand_id
1 'polypeptide(L)'
;MPEADARHALGALLVRVAKADGAYLFQEIEEIDHLLADIYALNAVEAAKMRAECEKLEGAMPDTHELADVLTTAISTGERDMFVRALWKVADADGQRHEREQQVVAIATQTFGMAPEAAAALRD
;
A
#
# COMPACT_ATOMS: atom_id res chain seq x y z
N MET A 1 -9.55 6.29 15.47
CA MET A 1 -8.08 6.41 15.39
C MET A 1 -7.71 7.79 14.89
N PRO A 2 -6.52 8.33 15.26
CA PRO A 2 -5.92 9.47 14.58
C PRO A 2 -5.84 9.25 13.06
N GLU A 3 -6.19 10.26 12.26
CA GLU A 3 -6.06 10.22 10.79
C GLU A 3 -4.63 9.91 10.33
N ALA A 4 -3.64 10.36 11.11
CA ALA A 4 -2.23 10.07 10.88
C ALA A 4 -1.93 8.55 10.86
N ASP A 5 -2.62 7.74 11.66
CA ASP A 5 -2.39 6.30 11.72
C ASP A 5 -2.87 5.61 10.43
N ALA A 6 -3.98 6.08 9.86
CA ALA A 6 -4.50 5.57 8.60
C ALA A 6 -3.58 5.92 7.43
N ARG A 7 -3.07 7.15 7.37
CA ARG A 7 -2.17 7.58 6.29
C ARG A 7 -0.88 6.74 6.25
N HIS A 8 -0.28 6.51 7.41
CA HIS A 8 0.92 5.68 7.52
C HIS A 8 0.64 4.20 7.28
N ALA A 9 -0.54 3.70 7.64
CA ALA A 9 -0.91 2.31 7.36
C ALA A 9 -1.02 2.02 5.86
N LEU A 10 -1.58 2.94 5.06
CA LEU A 10 -1.58 2.80 3.61
C LEU A 10 -0.15 2.74 3.07
N GLY A 11 0.68 3.72 3.42
CA GLY A 11 2.06 3.74 2.95
C GLY A 11 2.84 2.50 3.41
N ALA A 12 2.58 1.97 4.60
CA ALA A 12 3.19 0.74 5.10
C ALA A 12 2.75 -0.49 4.29
N LEU A 13 1.48 -0.57 3.86
CA LEU A 13 1.03 -1.63 2.95
C LEU A 13 1.68 -1.51 1.57
N LEU A 14 1.83 -0.30 1.03
CA LEU A 14 2.55 -0.08 -0.24
C LEU A 14 4.00 -0.59 -0.13
N VAL A 15 4.71 -0.22 0.94
CA VAL A 15 6.06 -0.70 1.22
C VAL A 15 6.10 -2.23 1.36
N ARG A 16 5.08 -2.83 2.00
CA ARG A 16 5.03 -4.28 2.16
C ARG A 16 4.85 -5.02 0.83
N VAL A 17 4.03 -4.47 -0.06
CA VAL A 17 3.88 -5.00 -1.42
C VAL A 17 5.23 -5.00 -2.13
N ALA A 18 5.92 -3.86 -2.14
CA ALA A 18 7.26 -3.74 -2.77
C ALA A 18 8.33 -4.65 -2.14
N LYS A 19 8.23 -4.96 -0.84
CA LYS A 19 9.19 -5.85 -0.18
C LYS A 19 8.83 -7.34 -0.28
N ALA A 20 7.65 -7.69 -0.78
CA ALA A 20 7.09 -9.03 -0.64
C ALA A 20 7.96 -10.11 -1.32
N ASP A 21 8.61 -9.77 -2.43
CA ASP A 21 9.49 -10.68 -3.14
C ASP A 21 10.94 -10.67 -2.60
N GLY A 22 11.26 -9.76 -1.68
CA GLY A 22 12.58 -9.58 -1.07
C GLY A 22 13.54 -8.69 -1.89
N ALA A 23 13.09 -8.13 -3.01
CA ALA A 23 13.84 -7.20 -3.83
C ALA A 23 13.17 -5.84 -3.81
N TYR A 24 13.52 -5.00 -2.83
CA TYR A 24 13.00 -3.63 -2.76
C TYR A 24 13.78 -2.73 -3.74
N LEU A 25 13.18 -2.47 -4.90
CA LEU A 25 13.82 -1.81 -6.05
C LEU A 25 13.60 -0.29 -6.06
N PHE A 26 14.47 0.41 -6.79
CA PHE A 26 14.38 1.87 -6.93
C PHE A 26 13.06 2.32 -7.57
N GLN A 27 12.58 1.58 -8.57
CA GLN A 27 11.32 1.87 -9.26
C GLN A 27 10.11 1.83 -8.32
N GLU A 28 10.09 0.86 -7.40
CA GLU A 28 9.02 0.74 -6.41
C GLU A 28 9.10 1.86 -5.37
N ILE A 29 10.32 2.22 -4.95
CA ILE A 29 10.55 3.37 -4.05
C ILE A 29 10.01 4.66 -4.67
N GLU A 30 10.35 4.91 -5.94
CA GLU A 30 9.90 6.09 -6.69
C GLU A 30 8.38 6.09 -6.86
N GLU A 31 7.77 4.96 -7.20
CA GLU A 31 6.31 4.84 -7.33
C GLU A 31 5.59 5.05 -6.00
N ILE A 32 6.12 4.52 -4.89
CA ILE A 32 5.58 4.78 -3.54
C ILE A 32 5.66 6.28 -3.21
N ASP A 33 6.81 6.92 -3.45
CA ASP A 33 6.97 8.35 -3.17
C ASP A 33 6.00 9.19 -4.02
N HIS A 34 5.80 8.85 -5.30
CA HIS A 34 4.83 9.48 -6.18
C HIS A 34 3.38 9.30 -5.69
N LEU A 35 2.99 8.08 -5.32
CA LEU A 35 1.64 7.80 -4.80
C LEU A 35 1.36 8.54 -3.50
N LEU A 36 2.33 8.58 -2.56
CA LEU A 36 2.17 9.32 -1.30
C LEU A 36 2.08 10.83 -1.53
N ALA A 37 2.87 11.36 -2.49
CA ALA A 37 2.78 12.75 -2.89
C ALA A 37 1.40 13.11 -3.44
N ASP A 38 0.88 12.30 -4.35
CA ASP A 38 -0.42 12.55 -5.00
C ASP A 38 -1.59 12.41 -4.02
N ILE A 39 -1.63 11.34 -3.21
CA ILE A 39 -2.73 11.06 -2.30
C ILE A 39 -2.81 12.10 -1.17
N TYR A 40 -1.67 12.56 -0.66
CA TYR A 40 -1.62 13.45 0.50
C TYR A 40 -1.19 14.89 0.19
N ALA A 41 -1.07 15.24 -1.10
CA ALA A 41 -0.63 16.55 -1.58
C ALA A 41 0.71 16.99 -0.97
N LEU A 42 1.70 16.08 -0.97
CA LEU A 42 3.03 16.30 -0.41
C LEU A 42 4.03 16.70 -1.50
N ASN A 43 5.08 17.43 -1.12
CA ASN A 43 6.25 17.57 -1.99
C ASN A 43 7.17 16.33 -1.91
N ALA A 44 8.15 16.23 -2.81
CA ALA A 44 9.04 15.07 -2.89
C ALA A 44 9.81 14.77 -1.58
N VAL A 45 10.22 15.79 -0.83
CA VAL A 45 10.93 15.61 0.45
C VAL A 45 9.98 15.10 1.54
N GLU A 46 8.76 15.62 1.58
CA GLU A 46 7.72 15.18 2.51
C GLU A 46 7.27 13.75 2.23
N ALA A 47 7.10 13.38 0.95
CA ALA A 47 6.75 12.02 0.55
C ALA A 47 7.83 11.02 0.94
N ALA A 48 9.11 11.30 0.64
CA ALA A 48 10.22 10.44 1.03
C ALA A 48 10.35 10.30 2.55
N LYS A 49 10.08 11.37 3.31
CA LYS A 49 10.06 11.32 4.78
C LYS A 49 8.92 10.43 5.27
N MET A 50 7.72 10.59 4.71
CA MET A 50 6.57 9.77 5.06
C MET A 50 6.83 8.30 4.73
N ARG A 51 7.41 7.97 3.56
CA ARG A 51 7.81 6.60 3.22
C ARG A 51 8.75 6.00 4.25
N ALA A 52 9.75 6.76 4.72
CA ALA A 52 10.65 6.27 5.77
C ALA A 52 9.93 6.02 7.12
N GLU A 53 8.85 6.75 7.42
CA GLU A 53 7.99 6.49 8.58
C GLU A 53 7.11 5.24 8.36
N CYS A 54 6.55 5.09 7.16
CA CYS A 54 5.82 3.90 6.73
C CYS A 54 6.68 2.63 6.76
N GLU A 55 7.94 2.68 6.33
CA GLU A 55 8.89 1.56 6.40
C GLU A 55 9.13 1.10 7.85
N LYS A 56 9.15 2.03 8.81
CA LYS A 56 9.26 1.69 10.24
C LYS A 56 7.99 1.04 10.76
N LEU A 57 6.83 1.58 10.39
CA LEU A 57 5.54 1.01 10.77
C LEU A 57 5.37 -0.40 10.20
N GLU A 58 5.73 -0.58 8.93
CA GLU A 58 5.74 -1.86 8.22
C GLU A 58 6.58 -2.89 8.99
N GLY A 59 7.80 -2.53 9.40
CA GLY A 59 8.65 -3.42 10.20
C GLY A 59 8.14 -3.66 11.63
N ALA A 60 7.36 -2.74 12.20
CA ALA A 60 6.79 -2.87 13.54
C ALA A 60 5.49 -3.70 13.56
N MET A 61 4.79 -3.82 12.43
CA MET A 61 3.52 -4.54 12.29
C MET A 61 3.64 -5.67 11.25
N PRO A 62 4.31 -6.79 11.58
CA PRO A 62 4.60 -7.86 10.61
C PRO A 62 3.35 -8.58 10.09
N ASP A 63 2.24 -8.55 10.83
CA ASP A 63 0.97 -9.11 10.37
C ASP A 63 0.30 -8.17 9.35
N THR A 64 -0.01 -8.69 8.17
CA THR A 64 -0.64 -7.91 7.09
C THR A 64 -2.13 -7.69 7.33
N HIS A 65 -2.82 -8.62 7.99
CA HIS A 65 -4.22 -8.40 8.39
C HIS A 65 -4.31 -7.28 9.43
N GLU A 66 -3.44 -7.29 10.45
CA GLU A 66 -3.43 -6.22 11.45
C GLU A 66 -3.13 -4.86 10.81
N LEU A 67 -2.14 -4.79 9.93
CA LEU A 67 -1.81 -3.54 9.24
C LEU A 67 -2.95 -3.05 8.33
N ALA A 68 -3.63 -3.96 7.63
CA ALA A 68 -4.77 -3.61 6.80
C ALA A 68 -6.02 -3.22 7.62
N ASP A 69 -6.23 -3.82 8.78
CA ASP A 69 -7.38 -3.51 9.65
C ASP A 69 -7.33 -2.06 10.18
N VAL A 70 -6.12 -1.53 10.41
CA VAL A 70 -5.88 -0.11 10.71
C VAL A 70 -6.54 0.79 9.65
N LEU A 71 -6.51 0.40 8.37
CA LEU A 71 -7.18 1.15 7.30
C LEU A 71 -8.68 0.90 7.24
N THR A 72 -9.14 -0.33 7.45
CA THR A 72 -10.56 -0.70 7.29
C THR A 72 -11.50 0.19 8.11
N THR A 73 -11.06 0.62 9.29
CA THR A 73 -11.86 1.48 10.17
C THR A 73 -11.83 2.97 9.79
N ALA A 74 -10.89 3.39 8.94
CA ALA A 74 -10.62 4.78 8.61
C ALA A 74 -11.05 5.17 7.19
N ILE A 75 -11.23 4.20 6.28
CA ILE A 75 -11.49 4.47 4.86
C ILE A 75 -12.97 4.34 4.49
N SER A 76 -13.45 5.26 3.65
CA SER A 76 -14.74 5.15 2.97
C SER A 76 -14.70 4.14 1.82
N THR A 77 -15.87 3.74 1.31
CA THR A 77 -15.96 2.86 0.15
C THR A 77 -15.29 3.45 -1.10
N GLY A 78 -15.36 4.77 -1.29
CA GLY A 78 -14.71 5.43 -2.43
C GLY A 78 -13.19 5.44 -2.34
N GLU A 79 -12.63 5.57 -1.14
CA GLU A 79 -11.18 5.52 -0.91
C GLU A 79 -10.61 4.12 -1.07
N ARG A 80 -11.41 3.08 -0.81
CA ARG A 80 -10.99 1.68 -0.94
C ARG A 80 -10.50 1.36 -2.35
N ASP A 81 -11.26 1.72 -3.39
CA ASP A 81 -10.87 1.42 -4.77
C ASP A 81 -9.58 2.16 -5.16
N MET A 82 -9.43 3.41 -4.74
CA MET A 82 -8.20 4.19 -4.94
C MET A 82 -7.00 3.51 -4.26
N PHE A 83 -7.14 3.03 -3.04
CA PHE A 83 -6.05 2.38 -2.30
C PHE A 83 -5.67 1.03 -2.91
N VAL A 84 -6.65 0.26 -3.37
CA VAL A 84 -6.38 -1.00 -4.07
C VAL A 84 -5.65 -0.76 -5.40
N ARG A 85 -6.02 0.29 -6.15
CA ARG A 85 -5.28 0.71 -7.35
C ARG A 85 -3.84 1.10 -7.02
N ALA A 86 -3.62 1.81 -5.92
CA ALA A 86 -2.28 2.17 -5.47
C ALA A 86 -1.42 0.93 -5.13
N LEU A 87 -2.00 -0.06 -4.44
CA LEU A 87 -1.32 -1.33 -4.16
C LEU A 87 -0.90 -2.04 -5.46
N TRP A 88 -1.79 -2.09 -6.45
CA TRP A 88 -1.46 -2.69 -7.74
C TRP A 88 -0.37 -1.96 -8.52
N LYS A 89 -0.40 -0.63 -8.52
CA LYS A 89 0.65 0.17 -9.17
C LYS A 89 2.04 -0.14 -8.63
N VAL A 90 2.18 -0.29 -7.31
CA VAL A 90 3.45 -0.68 -6.70
C VAL A 90 3.83 -2.11 -7.08
N ALA A 91 2.87 -3.05 -7.05
CA ALA A 91 3.11 -4.45 -7.43
C ALA A 91 3.48 -4.65 -8.91
N ASP A 92 3.18 -3.68 -9.78
CA ASP A 92 3.52 -3.73 -11.22
C ASP A 92 4.69 -2.77 -11.57
N ALA A 93 5.26 -2.04 -10.60
CA ALA A 93 6.22 -0.96 -10.85
C ALA A 93 7.56 -1.43 -11.43
N ASP A 94 8.00 -2.64 -11.10
CA ASP A 94 9.23 -3.23 -11.63
C ASP A 94 9.03 -3.97 -12.97
N GLY A 95 7.77 -4.06 -13.44
CA GLY A 95 7.38 -4.76 -14.66
C GLY A 95 7.34 -6.28 -14.57
N GLN A 96 7.60 -6.85 -13.39
CA GLN A 96 7.46 -8.27 -13.11
C GLN A 96 6.22 -8.50 -12.26
N ARG A 97 5.75 -9.75 -12.23
CA ARG A 97 4.59 -10.13 -11.43
C ARG A 97 4.99 -11.28 -10.55
N HIS A 98 5.21 -11.00 -9.27
CA HIS A 98 5.50 -12.05 -8.32
C HIS A 98 4.23 -12.50 -7.58
N GLU A 99 4.11 -13.80 -7.34
CA GLU A 99 2.97 -14.36 -6.58
C GLU A 99 2.92 -13.80 -5.15
N ARG A 100 4.07 -13.42 -4.58
CA ARG A 100 4.19 -12.88 -3.22
C ARG A 100 3.57 -11.49 -3.08
N GLU A 101 3.81 -10.58 -4.03
CA GLU A 101 3.14 -9.27 -4.06
C GLU A 101 1.62 -9.44 -4.17
N GLN A 102 1.17 -10.31 -5.08
CA GLN A 102 -0.25 -10.60 -5.29
C GLN A 102 -0.92 -11.13 -4.03
N GLN A 103 -0.21 -11.95 -3.25
CA GLN A 103 -0.70 -12.46 -1.97
C GLN A 103 -0.91 -11.34 -0.95
N VAL A 104 0.01 -10.37 -0.87
CA VAL A 104 -0.13 -9.20 0.03
C VAL A 104 -1.35 -8.37 -0.38
N VAL A 105 -1.54 -8.11 -1.68
CA VAL A 105 -2.72 -7.37 -2.17
C VAL A 105 -4.01 -8.15 -1.90
N ALA A 106 -4.01 -9.47 -2.08
CA ALA A 106 -5.17 -10.31 -1.77
C ALA A 106 -5.54 -10.27 -0.28
N ILE A 107 -4.56 -10.33 0.62
CA ILE A 107 -4.78 -10.24 2.07
C ILE A 107 -5.36 -8.86 2.45
N ALA A 108 -4.78 -7.78 1.92
CA ALA A 108 -5.25 -6.43 2.20
C ALA A 108 -6.70 -6.22 1.71
N THR A 109 -6.99 -6.60 0.46
CA THR A 109 -8.32 -6.44 -0.14
C THR A 109 -9.39 -7.32 0.51
N GLN A 110 -9.04 -8.53 0.92
CA GLN A 110 -9.92 -9.39 1.73
C GLN A 110 -10.24 -8.72 3.08
N THR A 111 -9.23 -8.12 3.72
CA THR A 111 -9.40 -7.41 5.01
C THR A 111 -10.29 -6.17 4.85
N PHE A 112 -10.22 -5.49 3.70
CA PHE A 112 -11.15 -4.41 3.36
C PHE A 112 -12.57 -4.92 3.05
N GLY A 113 -12.81 -6.23 2.99
CA GLY A 113 -14.10 -6.82 2.64
C GLY A 113 -14.43 -6.70 1.15
N MET A 114 -13.42 -6.67 0.28
CA MET A 114 -13.58 -6.67 -1.16
C MET A 114 -13.53 -8.10 -1.72
N ALA A 115 -14.39 -8.40 -2.70
CA ALA A 115 -14.33 -9.68 -3.41
C ALA A 115 -13.04 -9.75 -4.27
N PRO A 116 -12.38 -10.92 -4.39
CA PRO A 116 -11.17 -11.06 -5.18
C PRO A 116 -11.30 -10.58 -6.63
N GLU A 117 -12.45 -10.82 -7.26
CA GLU A 117 -12.72 -10.41 -8.64
C GLU A 117 -12.83 -8.90 -8.77
N ALA A 118 -13.41 -8.23 -7.77
CA ALA A 118 -13.49 -6.78 -7.73
C ALA A 118 -12.10 -6.14 -7.52
N ALA A 119 -11.28 -6.73 -6.64
CA ALA A 119 -9.91 -6.28 -6.42
C ALA A 119 -9.05 -6.45 -7.68
N ALA A 120 -9.19 -7.59 -8.37
CA ALA A 120 -8.47 -7.86 -9.62
C ALA A 120 -8.89 -6.91 -10.75
N ALA A 121 -10.17 -6.52 -10.82
CA ALA A 121 -10.66 -5.57 -11.83
C ALA A 121 -10.12 -4.14 -11.65
N LEU A 122 -9.47 -3.83 -10.53
CA LEU A 122 -8.82 -2.54 -10.27
C LEU A 122 -7.34 -2.52 -10.69
N ARG A 123 -6.80 -3.66 -11.16
CA ARG A 123 -5.47 -3.77 -11.74
C ARG A 123 -5.58 -3.49 -13.26
N ASP A 124 -5.56 -2.21 -13.62
CA ASP A 124 -5.62 -1.75 -15.03
C ASP A 124 -4.31 -2.03 -15.78
#